data_AF-A0A177NA54-F1
#
_entry.id   AF-A0A177NA54-F1
#
_cell.length_a   1.000
_cell.length_b   1.000
_cell.length_c   1.000
_cell.angle_alpha   90.00
_cell.angle_beta   90.00
_cell.angle_gamma   90.00
#
_symmetry.space_group_name_H-M   'P 1'
#
loop_
_entity.id
_entity.type
_entity.pdbx_description
1 polymer ?
#
loop_
_entity_poly.entity_id
_entity_poly.type
_entity_poly.pdbx_seq_one_letter_code
_entity_poly.pdbx_strand_id
1 'polypeptide(L)'
;MRLSKVTYRVFEREAEGPWAAEATAWHQLDGEIMLTVTDGKREYISWGSEPEQYCIQRKNKTSFSPDVLCEVDMTEHPYWKGLEGQTNTHEFADKLHQVLVIRNGENSVFLSSQYDDGTFLGDCVRVSKSNPL
;
A
#
# COMPACT_ATOMS: atom_id res chain seq x y z
N MET A 1 9.55 12.70 1.11
CA MET A 1 8.24 13.30 0.73
C MET A 1 7.34 13.36 1.96
N ARG A 2 6.45 14.33 2.10
CA ARG A 2 5.64 14.47 3.33
C ARG A 2 4.24 13.91 3.12
N LEU A 3 3.90 12.81 3.78
CA LEU A 3 2.61 12.13 3.63
C LEU A 3 1.50 12.94 4.33
N SER A 4 0.37 13.16 3.68
CA SER A 4 -0.77 13.90 4.24
C SER A 4 -2.08 13.13 4.23
N LYS A 5 -2.23 12.11 3.39
CA LYS A 5 -3.42 11.24 3.38
C LYS A 5 -3.07 9.86 2.85
N VAL A 6 -3.69 8.83 3.43
CA VAL A 6 -3.68 7.47 2.91
C VAL A 6 -5.10 7.04 2.62
N THR A 7 -5.34 6.62 1.38
CA THR A 7 -6.64 6.09 0.95
C THR A 7 -6.43 4.71 0.37
N TYR A 8 -7.17 3.73 0.88
CA TYR A 8 -7.31 2.45 0.21
C TYR A 8 -8.38 2.60 -0.86
N ARG A 9 -8.03 2.26 -2.10
CA ARG A 9 -8.95 2.26 -3.25
C ARG A 9 -9.21 0.79 -3.58
N VAL A 10 -10.38 0.30 -3.19
CA VAL A 10 -10.70 -1.14 -3.18
C VAL A 10 -12.02 -1.40 -3.90
N PHE A 11 -12.30 -2.64 -4.29
CA PHE A 11 -13.59 -2.97 -4.87
C PHE A 11 -14.69 -2.91 -3.81
N GLU A 12 -15.94 -2.72 -4.23
CA GLU A 12 -17.09 -2.58 -3.32
C GLU A 12 -17.18 -3.71 -2.27
N ARG A 13 -16.91 -4.95 -2.68
CA ARG A 13 -16.88 -6.12 -1.78
C ARG A 13 -15.84 -6.04 -0.65
N GLU A 14 -14.78 -5.25 -0.84
CA GLU A 14 -13.69 -5.05 0.11
C GLU A 14 -13.88 -3.76 0.93
N ALA A 15 -14.77 -2.85 0.52
CA ALA A 15 -14.93 -1.55 1.17
C ALA A 15 -15.35 -1.69 2.65
N GLU A 16 -16.18 -2.69 2.95
CA GLU A 16 -16.59 -3.09 4.31
C GLU A 16 -15.62 -4.09 4.98
N GLY A 17 -14.47 -4.36 4.34
CA GLY A 17 -13.49 -5.33 4.80
C GLY A 17 -12.95 -5.03 6.20
N PRO A 18 -12.41 -6.04 6.91
CA PRO A 18 -11.89 -5.88 8.26
C PRO A 18 -10.54 -5.17 8.24
N TRP A 19 -10.55 -3.85 8.00
CA TRP A 19 -9.39 -2.97 8.19
C TRP A 19 -9.16 -2.69 9.67
N ALA A 20 -9.24 -3.73 10.49
CA ALA A 20 -9.21 -3.62 11.93
C ALA A 20 -7.79 -3.25 12.39
N ALA A 21 -7.72 -2.31 13.34
CA ALA A 21 -6.48 -1.91 14.00
C ALA A 21 -5.68 -3.10 14.57
N GLU A 22 -6.37 -4.17 14.94
CA GLU A 22 -5.83 -5.40 15.52
C GLU A 22 -5.49 -6.49 14.49
N ALA A 23 -5.56 -6.21 13.18
CA ALA A 23 -5.18 -7.18 12.15
C ALA A 23 -3.73 -7.64 12.36
N THR A 24 -3.57 -8.87 12.85
CA THR A 24 -2.29 -9.46 13.27
C THR A 24 -1.43 -9.92 12.12
N ALA A 25 -1.99 -10.04 10.92
CA ALA A 25 -1.31 -10.56 9.75
C ALA A 25 -1.01 -9.42 8.76
N TRP A 26 -2.02 -8.94 8.03
CA TRP A 26 -1.86 -7.98 6.94
C TRP A 26 -3.24 -7.58 6.41
N HIS A 27 -3.32 -6.43 5.73
CA HIS A 27 -4.47 -6.06 4.92
C HIS A 27 -4.25 -6.55 3.50
N GLN A 28 -5.26 -7.10 2.82
CA GLN A 28 -5.21 -7.45 1.41
C GLN A 28 -6.06 -6.49 0.59
N LEU A 29 -5.53 -6.04 -0.55
CA LEU A 29 -6.25 -5.20 -1.50
C LEU A 29 -6.06 -5.76 -2.91
N ASP A 30 -7.15 -6.08 -3.59
CA ASP A 30 -7.14 -6.39 -5.02
C ASP A 30 -6.98 -5.10 -5.87
N GLY A 31 -7.28 -3.94 -5.26
CA GLY A 31 -7.17 -2.61 -5.84
C GLY A 31 -5.78 -1.95 -5.67
N GLU A 32 -5.77 -0.74 -5.11
CA GLU A 32 -4.56 0.05 -4.94
C GLU A 32 -4.58 0.95 -3.69
N ILE A 33 -3.41 1.44 -3.31
CA ILE A 33 -3.24 2.44 -2.26
C ILE A 33 -2.94 3.78 -2.93
N MET A 34 -3.70 4.80 -2.56
CA MET A 34 -3.43 6.18 -2.96
C MET A 34 -2.80 6.94 -1.79
N LEU A 35 -1.55 7.35 -1.97
CA LEU A 35 -0.84 8.23 -1.05
C LEU A 35 -0.95 9.65 -1.56
N THR A 36 -1.47 10.56 -0.74
CA THR A 36 -1.40 12.01 -1.01
C THR A 36 -0.30 12.61 -0.17
N VAL A 37 0.58 13.38 -0.80
CA VAL A 37 1.63 14.16 -0.12
C VAL A 37 1.23 15.63 0.00
N THR A 38 1.89 16.38 0.88
CA THR A 38 1.50 17.75 1.28
C THR A 38 1.37 18.76 0.14
N ASP A 39 2.03 18.54 -1.02
CA ASP A 39 1.88 19.39 -2.20
C ASP A 39 0.70 19.00 -3.12
N GLY A 40 -0.16 18.08 -2.65
CA GLY A 40 -1.33 17.57 -3.37
C GLY A 40 -1.01 16.49 -4.41
N LYS A 41 0.28 16.15 -4.62
CA LYS A 41 0.64 15.05 -5.51
C LYS A 41 0.13 13.73 -4.96
N ARG A 42 -0.25 12.85 -5.89
CA ARG A 42 -0.77 11.52 -5.59
C ARG A 42 0.15 10.46 -6.17
N GLU A 43 0.47 9.47 -5.35
CA GLU A 43 1.10 8.22 -5.78
C GLU A 43 0.10 7.09 -5.61
N TYR A 44 0.04 6.21 -6.61
CA TYR A 44 -0.82 5.05 -6.65
C TYR A 44 0.06 3.81 -6.61
N ILE A 45 -0.23 2.91 -5.67
CA ILE A 45 0.55 1.70 -5.44
C ILE A 45 -0.37 0.49 -5.59
N SER A 46 -0.06 -0.35 -6.57
CA SER A 46 -0.78 -1.59 -6.85
C SER A 46 0.21 -2.69 -7.23
N TRP A 47 -0.28 -3.90 -7.49
CA TRP A 47 0.50 -4.91 -8.18
C TRP A 47 0.66 -4.54 -9.67
N GLY A 48 1.65 -5.11 -10.33
CA GLY A 48 1.89 -4.92 -11.77
C GLY A 48 2.87 -5.95 -12.31
N SER A 49 3.45 -5.71 -13.49
CA SER A 49 4.18 -6.75 -14.23
C SER A 49 5.62 -6.38 -14.62
N GLU A 50 6.17 -5.35 -14.00
CA GLU A 50 7.57 -4.92 -14.23
C GLU A 50 8.18 -4.40 -12.93
N PRO A 51 9.39 -4.84 -12.55
CA PRO A 51 10.34 -5.64 -13.34
C PRO A 51 10.02 -7.15 -13.39
N GLU A 52 9.12 -7.63 -12.53
CA GLU A 52 8.69 -9.03 -12.44
C GLU A 52 7.16 -9.09 -12.47
N GLN A 53 6.59 -10.22 -12.90
CA GLN A 53 5.14 -10.40 -12.86
C GLN A 53 4.63 -10.32 -11.41
N TYR A 54 3.50 -9.66 -11.20
CA TYR A 54 2.90 -9.49 -9.87
C TYR A 54 3.86 -8.88 -8.84
N CYS A 55 4.62 -7.85 -9.23
CA CYS A 55 5.43 -7.05 -8.31
C CYS A 55 4.65 -5.81 -7.84
N ILE A 56 5.14 -5.12 -6.81
CA ILE A 56 4.62 -3.82 -6.41
C ILE A 56 5.07 -2.74 -7.41
N GLN A 57 4.11 -1.95 -7.89
CA GLN A 57 4.36 -0.82 -8.77
C GLN A 57 3.89 0.48 -8.12
N ARG A 58 4.70 1.53 -8.27
CA ARG A 58 4.37 2.90 -7.87
C ARG A 58 4.20 3.77 -9.11
N LYS A 59 3.04 4.41 -9.26
CA LYS A 59 2.69 5.25 -10.41
C LYS A 59 2.14 6.60 -9.95
N ASN A 60 2.18 7.59 -10.84
CA ASN A 60 1.55 8.90 -10.63
C ASN A 60 0.10 8.97 -11.14
N LYS A 61 -0.43 7.84 -11.64
CA LYS A 61 -1.80 7.66 -12.12
C LYS A 61 -2.30 6.28 -11.70
N THR A 62 -3.61 6.18 -11.48
CA THR A 62 -4.28 4.91 -11.19
C THR A 62 -4.13 3.93 -12.36
N SER A 63 -4.06 2.63 -12.04
CA SER A 63 -4.12 1.57 -13.06
C SER A 63 -5.56 1.12 -13.37
N PHE A 64 -6.53 1.61 -12.61
CA PHE A 64 -7.93 1.19 -12.69
C PHE A 64 -8.78 2.22 -13.45
N SER A 65 -9.84 1.75 -14.08
CA SER A 65 -10.84 2.63 -14.68
C SER A 65 -11.47 3.55 -13.63
N PRO A 66 -11.90 4.77 -14.02
CA PRO A 66 -12.68 5.64 -13.14
C PRO A 66 -13.87 4.91 -12.53
N ASP A 67 -14.21 5.25 -11.28
CA ASP A 67 -15.41 4.81 -10.56
C ASP A 67 -15.54 3.30 -10.26
N VAL A 68 -14.53 2.49 -10.59
CA VAL A 68 -14.53 1.05 -10.27
C VAL A 68 -14.15 0.76 -8.81
N LEU A 69 -13.39 1.67 -8.19
CA LEU A 69 -12.90 1.51 -6.82
C LEU A 69 -13.59 2.47 -5.85
N CYS A 70 -13.97 1.95 -4.70
CA CYS A 70 -14.41 2.69 -3.53
C CYS A 70 -13.21 3.22 -2.74
N GLU A 71 -13.37 4.36 -2.08
CA GLU A 71 -12.31 4.97 -1.26
C GLU A 71 -12.58 4.77 0.23
N VAL A 72 -11.60 4.20 0.93
CA VAL A 72 -11.59 4.05 2.39
C VAL A 72 -10.44 4.89 2.94
N ASP A 73 -10.73 5.82 3.84
CA ASP A 73 -9.71 6.64 4.49
C ASP A 73 -8.97 5.83 5.55
N MET A 74 -7.66 5.71 5.39
CA MET A 74 -6.78 4.93 6.25
C MET A 74 -5.74 5.78 6.96
N THR A 75 -5.87 7.11 6.88
CA THR A 75 -4.88 8.06 7.39
C THR A 75 -4.64 7.87 8.90
N GLU A 76 -5.73 7.74 9.67
CA GLU A 76 -5.68 7.55 11.13
C GLU A 76 -5.46 6.08 11.55
N HIS A 77 -5.40 5.15 10.60
CA HIS A 77 -5.24 3.74 10.93
C HIS A 77 -3.85 3.52 11.58
N PRO A 78 -3.71 2.64 12.61
CA PRO A 78 -2.43 2.43 13.31
C PRO A 78 -1.25 2.06 12.40
N TYR A 79 -1.52 1.45 11.24
CA TYR A 79 -0.52 1.19 10.21
C TYR A 79 0.12 2.50 9.72
N TRP A 80 -0.68 3.53 9.48
CA TRP A 80 -0.26 4.75 8.78
C TRP A 80 -0.08 5.96 9.70
N LYS A 81 -0.74 6.00 10.85
CA LYS A 81 -0.77 7.17 11.74
C LYS A 81 0.62 7.72 12.11
N GLY A 82 1.60 6.86 12.37
CA GLY A 82 2.97 7.28 12.68
C GLY A 82 3.77 7.84 11.50
N LEU A 83 3.26 7.67 10.28
CA LEU A 83 3.86 8.14 9.02
C LEU A 83 3.23 9.44 8.51
N GLU A 84 2.01 9.77 8.96
CA GLU A 84 1.29 10.97 8.57
C GLU A 84 1.99 12.24 9.07
N GLY A 85 2.02 13.27 8.23
CA GLY A 85 2.61 14.56 8.56
C GLY A 85 4.13 14.52 8.71
N GLN A 86 4.77 13.38 8.47
CA GLN A 86 6.23 13.21 8.54
C GLN A 86 6.85 13.13 7.15
N THR A 87 8.16 13.38 7.07
CA THR A 87 8.93 13.13 5.85
C THR A 87 9.29 11.66 5.78
N ASN A 88 8.85 11.01 4.70
CA ASN A 88 8.98 9.58 4.51
C ASN A 88 9.82 9.28 3.26
N THR A 89 10.42 8.09 3.29
CA THR A 89 11.16 7.47 2.18
C THR A 89 10.36 6.27 1.69
N HIS A 90 10.30 6.11 0.36
CA HIS A 90 9.57 5.02 -0.31
C HIS A 90 10.58 4.22 -1.15
N GLU A 91 11.00 3.06 -0.67
CA GLU A 91 12.12 2.28 -1.21
C GLU A 91 11.73 0.82 -1.44
N PHE A 92 12.06 0.26 -2.61
CA PHE A 92 11.92 -1.18 -2.82
C PHE A 92 13.02 -1.91 -2.04
N ALA A 93 12.64 -2.94 -1.28
CA ALA A 93 13.58 -3.73 -0.47
C ALA A 93 14.41 -4.71 -1.32
N ASP A 94 13.93 -5.01 -2.53
CA ASP A 94 14.53 -5.96 -3.46
C ASP A 94 14.45 -5.45 -4.91
N LYS A 95 15.25 -6.06 -5.80
CA LYS A 95 15.31 -5.67 -7.22
C LYS A 95 14.10 -6.13 -8.04
N LEU A 96 13.34 -7.11 -7.53
CA LEU A 96 12.14 -7.64 -8.17
C LEU A 96 10.89 -6.85 -7.77
N HIS A 97 11.05 -5.81 -6.94
CA HIS A 97 10.00 -4.95 -6.41
C HIS A 97 8.90 -5.74 -5.70
N GLN A 98 9.24 -6.82 -5.02
CA GLN A 98 8.25 -7.63 -4.29
C GLN A 98 7.80 -6.95 -2.99
N VAL A 99 8.66 -6.11 -2.41
CA VAL A 99 8.35 -5.34 -1.21
C VAL A 99 8.72 -3.87 -1.39
N LEU A 100 7.75 -2.99 -1.19
CA LEU A 100 7.95 -1.54 -1.07
C LEU A 100 7.84 -1.14 0.41
N VAL A 101 8.87 -0.48 0.92
CA VAL A 101 8.92 0.03 2.29
C VAL A 101 8.61 1.53 2.29
N ILE A 102 7.63 1.93 3.08
CA ILE A 102 7.32 3.33 3.38
C ILE A 102 7.69 3.57 4.83
N ARG A 103 8.67 4.43 5.08
CA ARG A 103 9.19 4.64 6.43
C ARG A 103 9.62 6.07 6.73
N ASN A 104 9.61 6.39 8.02
CA ASN A 104 10.36 7.50 8.61
C ASN A 104 11.34 6.94 9.66
N GLY A 105 11.91 7.79 10.50
CA GLY A 105 12.91 7.37 11.50
C GLY A 105 12.39 6.40 12.57
N GLU A 106 11.07 6.35 12.79
CA GLU A 106 10.45 5.61 13.91
C GLU A 106 9.41 4.58 13.45
N ASN A 107 8.84 4.77 12.26
CA ASN A 107 7.69 4.01 11.78
C ASN A 107 7.95 3.47 10.37
N SER A 108 7.40 2.30 10.09
CA SER A 108 7.41 1.67 8.77
C SER A 108 6.07 1.00 8.46
N VAL A 109 5.75 0.98 7.18
CA VAL A 109 4.71 0.14 6.56
C VAL A 109 5.34 -0.56 5.36
N PHE A 110 5.02 -1.83 5.20
CA PHE A 110 5.49 -2.67 4.11
C PHE A 110 4.31 -2.98 3.21
N LEU A 111 4.54 -2.83 1.91
CA LEU A 111 3.61 -3.19 0.85
C LEU A 111 4.23 -4.34 0.08
N SER A 112 3.58 -5.51 0.04
CA SER A 112 4.13 -6.71 -0.58
C SER A 112 3.15 -7.37 -1.54
N SER A 113 3.70 -8.02 -2.56
CA SER A 113 2.96 -8.79 -3.55
C SER A 113 3.05 -10.28 -3.25
N GLN A 114 2.63 -10.68 -2.05
CA GLN A 114 3.04 -11.94 -1.45
C GLN A 114 1.79 -12.76 -1.10
N TYR A 115 1.48 -13.94 -1.63
CA TYR A 115 0.29 -14.76 -1.32
C TYR A 115 0.05 -15.03 0.19
N ASP A 116 -1.13 -15.59 0.50
CA ASP A 116 -1.55 -15.92 1.88
C ASP A 116 -0.58 -16.88 2.59
N ASP A 117 0.15 -17.68 1.84
CA ASP A 117 1.15 -18.63 2.33
C ASP A 117 2.57 -18.02 2.49
N GLY A 118 2.73 -16.72 2.19
CA GLY A 118 4.00 -16.00 2.26
C GLY A 118 4.83 -16.05 0.97
N THR A 119 4.38 -16.75 -0.07
CA THR A 119 5.08 -16.82 -1.37
C THR A 119 4.93 -15.52 -2.14
N PHE A 120 5.98 -15.05 -2.81
CA PHE A 120 5.89 -13.84 -3.65
C PHE A 120 5.12 -14.05 -4.96
N LEU A 121 4.90 -12.95 -5.70
CA LEU A 121 4.21 -12.88 -6.99
C LEU A 121 2.67 -13.04 -6.90
N GLY A 122 2.06 -12.54 -5.83
CA GLY A 122 0.61 -12.44 -5.65
C GLY A 122 -0.04 -11.27 -6.39
N ASP A 123 -1.26 -11.49 -6.88
CA ASP A 123 -2.09 -10.55 -7.66
C ASP A 123 -2.88 -9.54 -6.81
N CYS A 124 -2.38 -9.23 -5.62
CA CYS A 124 -2.96 -8.27 -4.69
C CYS A 124 -1.86 -7.57 -3.90
N VAL A 125 -2.16 -6.38 -3.40
CA VAL A 125 -1.27 -5.66 -2.49
C VAL A 125 -1.58 -6.08 -1.06
N ARG A 126 -0.55 -6.51 -0.34
CA ARG A 126 -0.64 -6.73 1.09
C ARG A 126 0.04 -5.61 1.85
N VAL A 127 -0.59 -5.14 2.91
CA VAL A 127 -0.06 -4.09 3.79
C VAL A 127 0.22 -4.67 5.16
N SER A 128 1.42 -4.46 5.69
CA SER A 128 1.81 -4.92 7.03
C SER A 128 2.66 -3.90 7.77
N LYS A 129 2.70 -4.02 9.10
CA LYS A 129 3.62 -3.29 9.97
C LYS A 129 4.98 -3.95 10.11
N SER A 130 5.03 -5.26 9.93
CA SER A 130 6.24 -6.08 10.07
C SER A 130 6.83 -6.37 8.69
N ASN A 131 8.16 -6.43 8.62
CA ASN A 131 8.86 -6.78 7.39
C ASN A 131 8.42 -8.18 6.92
N PRO A 132 7.90 -8.32 5.70
CA PRO A 132 7.45 -9.60 5.18
C PRO A 132 8.58 -10.46 4.56
N LEU A 133 9.83 -9.96 4.53
CA LEU A 133 11.03 -10.68 4.09
C LEU A 133 11.70 -11.49 5.21
#